data_AF-A0A7R9MQP4-F1
#
_entry.id   AF-A0A7R9MQP4-F1
#
_cell.length_a   1.000
_cell.length_b   1.000
_cell.length_c   1.000
_cell.angle_alpha   90.00
_cell.angle_beta   90.00
_cell.angle_gamma   90.00
#
_symmetry.space_group_name_H-M   'P 1'
#
loop_
_entity.id
_entity.type
_entity.pdbx_description
1 polymer ?
#
loop_
_entity_poly.entity_id
_entity_poly.type
_entity_poly.pdbx_seq_one_letter_code
_entity_poly.pdbx_strand_id
1 'polypeptide(L)' 'MRDRSPTNEYGTQWSRQEVADGSGAVKGSYSYRDAAGIFRTVEYIADDVHGFRANVQSNEPGLVSSAPAGVTYNVQGKK' A
#
# COMPACT_ATOMS: atom_id res chain seq x y z
N MET A 1 24.47 -7.57 1.50
CA MET A 1 23.35 -8.13 0.71
C MET A 1 22.41 -6.97 0.40
N ARG A 2 22.18 -6.65 -0.88
CA ARG A 2 21.27 -5.55 -1.28
C ARG A 2 19.92 -6.19 -1.56
N ASP A 3 18.95 -5.93 -0.70
CA ASP A 3 17.54 -6.21 -0.93
C ASP A 3 17.10 -5.42 -2.17
N ARG A 4 17.14 -6.06 -3.35
CA ARG A 4 16.55 -5.50 -4.57
C ARG A 4 15.13 -6.04 -4.61
N SER A 5 14.15 -5.16 -4.40
CA SER A 5 12.76 -5.45 -4.69
C SER A 5 12.65 -6.08 -6.10
N PRO A 6 11.86 -7.16 -6.26
CA PRO A 6 11.74 -7.85 -7.54
C PRO A 6 11.28 -6.85 -8.61
N THR A 7 12.16 -6.57 -9.57
CA THR A 7 11.82 -5.79 -10.76
C THR A 7 11.43 -6.78 -11.85
N ASN A 8 10.18 -6.73 -12.34
CA ASN A 8 9.75 -7.61 -13.43
C ASN A 8 10.27 -7.10 -14.80
N GLU A 9 10.01 -7.88 -15.86
CA GLU A 9 10.36 -7.56 -17.24
C GLU A 9 9.74 -6.25 -17.78
N TYR A 10 8.72 -5.72 -17.09
CA TYR A 10 8.05 -4.46 -17.39
C TYR A 10 8.58 -3.28 -16.55
N GLY A 11 9.68 -3.44 -15.82
CA GLY A 11 10.27 -2.40 -14.98
C GLY A 11 9.44 -2.08 -13.72
N THR A 12 8.48 -2.93 -13.35
CA THR A 12 7.67 -2.75 -12.15
C THR A 12 8.38 -3.37 -10.95
N GLN A 13 8.51 -2.58 -9.89
CA GLN A 13 8.99 -3.00 -8.58
C GLN A 13 7.81 -3.20 -7.64
N TRP A 14 7.85 -4.21 -6.80
CA TRP A 14 6.83 -4.44 -5.78
C TRP A 14 7.43 -4.97 -4.48
N SER A 15 6.73 -4.76 -3.38
CA SER A 15 7.06 -5.34 -2.07
C SER A 15 5.79 -5.65 -1.30
N ARG A 16 5.87 -6.64 -0.40
CA ARG A 16 4.82 -6.96 0.57
C ARG A 16 5.41 -7.51 1.85
N GLN A 17 4.79 -7.20 2.97
CA GLN A 17 5.10 -7.78 4.28
C GLN A 17 3.82 -7.83 5.12
N GLU A 18 3.68 -8.88 5.91
CA GLU A 18 2.52 -9.10 6.78
C GLU A 18 2.96 -9.85 8.03
N VAL A 19 2.39 -9.47 9.18
CA VAL A 19 2.58 -10.14 10.47
C VAL A 19 1.21 -10.31 11.13
N ALA A 20 0.94 -11.51 11.63
CA ALA A 20 -0.20 -11.80 12.50
C ALA A 20 0.29 -12.05 13.93
N ASP A 21 -0.44 -11.57 14.93
CA ASP A 21 -0.05 -11.71 16.34
C ASP A 21 -0.64 -12.95 17.05
N GLY A 22 -1.24 -13.86 16.28
CA GLY A 22 -1.85 -15.09 16.80
C GLY A 22 -3.24 -14.91 17.41
N SER A 23 -3.69 -13.67 17.67
CA SER A 23 -5.06 -13.37 18.12
C SER A 23 -6.07 -13.28 16.97
N GLY A 24 -5.58 -13.29 15.73
CA GLY A 24 -6.37 -13.00 14.53
C GLY A 24 -6.17 -11.57 14.02
N ALA A 25 -5.49 -10.70 14.77
CA ALA A 25 -5.09 -9.40 14.28
C ALA A 25 -3.91 -9.50 13.30
N VAL A 26 -4.01 -8.74 12.20
CA VAL A 26 -3.04 -8.71 11.10
C VAL A 26 -2.60 -7.28 10.85
N LYS A 27 -1.30 -7.09 10.63
CA LYS A 27 -0.71 -5.82 10.18
C LYS A 27 0.19 -6.09 9.00
N GLY A 28 0.14 -5.22 8.00
CA GLY A 28 0.98 -5.39 6.83
C GLY A 28 1.09 -4.15 5.98
N SER A 29 1.93 -4.27 4.96
CA SER A 29 1.99 -3.30 3.89
C SER A 29 2.27 -3.97 2.55
N TYR A 30 1.80 -3.33 1.49
CA TYR A 30 2.23 -3.64 0.14
C TYR A 30 2.54 -2.36 -0.62
N SER A 31 3.45 -2.46 -1.58
CA SER A 31 3.74 -1.36 -2.48
C SER A 31 4.06 -1.84 -3.89
N TYR A 32 3.82 -0.97 -4.86
CA TYR A 32 4.37 -1.11 -6.20
C TYR A 32 4.78 0.23 -6.78
N ARG A 33 5.70 0.18 -7.74
CA ARG A 33 6.09 1.29 -8.60
C ARG A 33 6.37 0.77 -10.00
N ASP A 34 5.68 1.30 -11.00
CA ASP A 34 5.91 0.93 -12.40
C ASP A 34 7.04 1.72 -13.07
N ALA A 35 7.35 1.38 -14.31
CA ALA A 35 8.37 2.06 -15.11
C ALA A 35 8.03 3.54 -15.42
N ALA A 36 6.75 3.92 -15.40
CA ALA A 36 6.30 5.30 -15.55
C ALA A 36 6.40 6.11 -14.23
N GLY A 37 6.81 5.46 -13.14
CA GLY A 37 6.91 6.06 -11.82
C GLY A 37 5.56 6.28 -11.13
N ILE A 38 4.50 5.62 -11.62
CA ILE A 38 3.24 5.51 -10.89
C ILE A 38 3.45 4.54 -9.73
N PHE A 39 2.96 4.90 -8.55
CA PHE A 39 3.13 4.09 -7.36
C PHE A 39 1.88 4.05 -6.50
N ARG A 40 1.81 2.99 -5.69
CA ARG A 40 0.91 2.88 -4.55
C ARG A 40 1.66 2.21 -3.41
N THR A 41 1.48 2.74 -2.21
CA THR A 41 1.87 2.12 -0.94
C THR A 41 0.64 2.06 -0.06
N VAL A 42 0.36 0.88 0.50
CA VAL A 42 -0.75 0.68 1.44
C VAL A 42 -0.21 0.09 2.72
N GLU A 43 -0.53 0.73 3.83
CA GLU A 43 -0.32 0.22 5.18
C GLU A 43 -1.68 -0.14 5.76
N TYR A 44 -1.84 -1.33 6.33
CA TYR A 44 -3.14 -1.79 6.81
C TYR A 44 -3.05 -2.54 8.13
N ILE A 45 -4.16 -2.47 8.88
CA ILE A 45 -4.40 -3.20 10.12
C ILE A 45 -5.81 -3.80 10.03
N ALA A 46 -5.94 -5.07 10.39
CA ALA A 46 -7.21 -5.74 10.61
C ALA A 46 -7.22 -6.32 12.03
N ASP A 47 -8.22 -5.95 12.83
CA ASP A 47 -8.45 -6.51 14.15
C ASP A 47 -9.96 -6.61 14.42
N ASP A 48 -10.33 -7.36 15.46
CA ASP A 48 -11.71 -7.60 15.86
C ASP A 48 -12.38 -6.38 16.51
N VAL A 49 -11.60 -5.48 17.11
CA VAL A 49 -12.11 -4.29 17.81
C VAL A 49 -12.48 -3.15 16.85
N HIS A 50 -11.65 -2.88 15.85
CA HIS A 50 -11.77 -1.71 14.96
C HIS A 50 -11.99 -2.09 13.49
N GLY A 51 -12.05 -3.38 13.18
CA GLY A 51 -12.18 -3.88 11.81
C GLY A 51 -10.96 -3.56 10.95
N PHE A 52 -11.18 -3.48 9.65
CA PHE A 52 -10.15 -3.18 8.67
C PHE A 52 -9.93 -1.67 8.53
N ARG A 53 -8.67 -1.26 8.56
CA ARG A 53 -8.24 0.13 8.38
C ARG A 53 -6.99 0.18 7.50
N ALA A 54 -6.90 1.18 6.63
CA ALA A 54 -5.74 1.32 5.77
C ALA A 54 -5.36 2.78 5.50
N ASN A 55 -4.07 3.01 5.27
CA ASN A 55 -3.52 4.26 4.80
C ASN A 55 -2.91 4.03 3.42
N VAL A 56 -3.43 4.72 2.41
CA VAL A 56 -3.01 4.58 1.02
C VAL A 56 -2.26 5.85 0.60
N GLN A 57 -1.05 5.69 0.08
CA GLN A 57 -0.29 6.74 -0.59
C GLN A 57 -0.16 6.39 -2.07
N SER A 58 -0.57 7.27 -2.97
CA SER A 58 -0.54 7.01 -4.42
C SER A 58 -0.40 8.29 -5.23
N ASN A 59 0.04 8.18 -6.49
CA ASN A 59 -0.01 9.25 -7.49
C ASN A 59 -0.78 8.83 -8.76
N GLU A 60 -1.64 7.82 -8.64
CA GLU A 60 -2.38 7.27 -9.77
C GLU A 60 -3.41 8.26 -10.35
N PRO A 61 -3.49 8.39 -11.68
CA PRO A 61 -4.47 9.24 -12.33
C PRO A 61 -5.90 8.82 -11.97
N GLY A 62 -6.75 9.81 -11.65
CA GLY A 62 -8.16 9.59 -11.34
C GLY A 62 -8.44 9.15 -9.90
N LEU A 63 -7.41 8.98 -9.06
CA LEU A 63 -7.59 8.77 -7.64
C LEU A 63 -7.86 10.12 -6.95
N VAL A 64 -8.93 10.19 -6.16
CA VAL A 64 -9.23 11.36 -5.32
C VAL A 64 -8.87 11.04 -3.88
N SER A 65 -8.31 12.02 -3.17
CA SER A 65 -8.14 11.91 -1.72
C SER A 65 -9.53 11.83 -1.08
N SER A 66 -9.84 10.70 -0.45
CA SER A 66 -11.11 10.42 0.20
C SER A 66 -10.90 9.49 1.39
N ALA A 67 -11.91 9.36 2.26
CA ALA A 67 -11.86 8.52 3.45
C ALA A 67 -13.05 7.52 3.57
N PRO A 68 -13.33 6.68 2.55
CA PRO A 68 -14.42 5.72 2.65
C PRO A 68 -14.04 4.55 3.57
N ALA A 69 -15.00 4.09 4.38
CA ALA A 69 -14.96 2.80 5.07
C ALA A 69 -13.64 2.47 5.82
N GLY A 70 -13.07 3.44 6.54
CA GLY A 70 -11.86 3.24 7.36
C GLY A 70 -10.54 3.28 6.58
N VAL A 71 -10.56 3.65 5.29
CA VAL A 71 -9.37 3.82 4.45
C VAL A 71 -9.09 5.29 4.22
N THR A 72 -7.87 5.76 4.49
CA THR A 72 -7.43 7.12 4.18
C THR A 72 -6.61 7.14 2.90
N TYR A 73 -7.01 7.92 1.90
CA TYR A 73 -6.26 8.11 0.67
C TYR A 73 -5.49 9.44 0.65
N ASN A 74 -4.16 9.34 0.55
CA ASN A 74 -3.23 10.46 0.39
C ASN A 74 -2.68 10.46 -1.04
N VAL A 75 -3.30 11.25 -1.91
CA VAL A 75 -2.92 11.32 -3.33
C VAL A 75 -1.93 12.46 -3.56
N GLN A 76 -0.73 12.15 -4.04
CA GLN A 76 0.23 13.17 -4.50
C GLN A 76 -0.06 13.51 -5.96
N GLY A 77 -0.69 14.68 -6.18
CA GLY A 77 -0.80 15.26 -7.51
C GLY A 77 0.58 15.55 -8.09
N LYS A 78 0.81 15.18 -9.35
CA LYS A 78 1.97 15.68 -10.12
C LYS A 78 1.81 17.20 -10.22
N LYS A 79 2.78 17.96 -9.71
CA LYS A 79 2.85 19.42 -9.95
C LYS A 79 3.14 19.69 -11.42
#